data_AF-A0A9P4U5T4-F1
#
_entry.id   AF-A0A9P4U5T4-F1
#
_cell.length_a   1.000
_cell.length_b   1.000
_cell.length_c   1.000
_cell.angle_alpha   90.00
_cell.angle_beta   90.00
_cell.angle_gamma   90.00
#
_symmetry.space_group_name_H-M   'P 1'
#
loop_
_entity.id
_entity.type
_entity.pdbx_description
1 polymer ?
#
loop_
_entity_poly.entity_id
_entity_poly.type
_entity_poly.pdbx_seq_one_letter_code
_entity_poly.pdbx_strand_id
1 'polypeptide(L)'
;MTSSSEHFEHADRTSSSSSEYSHFKEVLEKLRTDPLSITPEDARRLSEQVEVTDRRSASIVSAVESLALASQDLQQLDTQSDPPPMVHEPRHTQQVLVNDLKAAVDSDPTLVTPDLLKATQEIVSKMQQAIGRNQAPQPGLEPVLQKELARIEPKVVDGTVTKAEADHLHSLEARAHGHTEKGGLTAKAQSIAAKRERAISFSDPADENQDPLDHPSNSKDQNQAGATPASELVAKDFTTHTLAENKHIPSHTRSSSAVEAH
;
A
#
# COMPACT_ATOMS: atom_id res chain seq x y z
N MET A 1 60.31 32.41 40.40
CA MET A 1 59.99 30.99 40.15
C MET A 1 58.51 30.97 39.81
N THR A 2 58.01 30.80 38.60
CA THR A 2 58.42 30.16 37.33
C THR A 2 57.73 30.97 36.21
N SER A 3 58.45 31.49 35.21
CA SER A 3 58.66 30.85 33.89
C SER A 3 57.33 30.60 33.16
N SER A 4 57.00 31.46 32.19
CA SER A 4 57.32 31.27 30.76
C SER A 4 56.46 30.19 30.12
N SER A 5 55.71 30.56 29.08
CA SER A 5 55.48 29.76 27.86
C SER A 5 54.04 29.86 27.35
N GLU A 6 53.60 30.99 26.81
CA GLU A 6 52.53 31.01 25.79
C GLU A 6 52.79 32.16 24.82
N HIS A 7 53.69 31.94 23.87
CA HIS A 7 53.86 32.78 22.70
C HIS A 7 54.19 31.87 21.52
N PHE A 8 53.51 32.10 20.39
CA PHE A 8 53.59 31.46 19.06
C PHE A 8 52.55 30.37 18.76
N GLU A 9 51.54 30.74 17.96
CA GLU A 9 51.22 30.14 16.65
C GLU A 9 49.92 30.75 16.08
N HIS A 10 50.02 31.88 15.36
CA HIS A 10 48.87 32.46 14.65
C HIS A 10 49.21 33.05 13.26
N ALA A 11 50.30 32.62 12.63
CA ALA A 11 50.77 33.25 11.39
C ALA A 11 50.36 32.56 10.08
N ASP A 12 49.71 31.39 10.08
CA ASP A 12 49.61 30.56 8.86
C ASP A 12 48.20 30.37 8.26
N ARG A 13 47.25 31.26 8.57
CA ARG A 13 45.85 31.14 8.08
C ARG A 13 45.48 32.04 6.90
N THR A 14 46.36 32.93 6.44
CA THR A 14 45.98 33.94 5.42
C THR A 14 46.11 33.45 3.97
N SER A 15 46.76 32.30 3.72
CA SER A 15 46.98 31.81 2.36
C SER A 15 45.83 30.95 1.79
N SER A 16 44.90 30.45 2.61
CA SER A 16 43.80 29.57 2.17
C SER A 16 42.64 30.33 1.50
N SER A 17 42.37 31.56 1.91
CA SER A 17 41.15 32.30 1.54
C SER A 17 41.06 32.70 0.06
N SER A 18 42.19 32.86 -0.62
CA SER A 18 42.22 33.24 -2.04
C SER A 18 41.75 32.12 -2.98
N SER A 19 42.11 30.86 -2.64
CA SER A 19 41.70 29.69 -3.42
C SER A 19 40.21 29.40 -3.24
N GLU A 20 39.68 29.60 -2.03
CA GLU A 20 38.27 29.36 -1.70
C GLU A 20 37.35 30.30 -2.50
N TYR A 21 37.67 31.60 -2.51
CA TYR A 21 36.87 32.58 -3.24
C TYR A 21 36.85 32.36 -4.76
N SER A 22 37.91 31.77 -5.31
CA SER A 22 38.01 31.45 -6.74
C SER A 22 37.01 30.35 -7.13
N HIS A 23 36.86 29.34 -6.28
CA HIS A 23 35.92 28.24 -6.54
C HIS A 23 34.45 28.67 -6.39
N PHE A 24 34.14 29.49 -5.38
CA PHE A 24 32.80 30.08 -5.25
C PHE A 24 32.37 30.84 -6.53
N LYS A 25 33.28 31.64 -7.10
CA LYS A 25 33.02 32.34 -8.37
C LYS A 25 32.80 31.38 -9.53
N GLU A 26 33.57 30.30 -9.61
CA GLU A 26 33.42 29.28 -10.64
C GLU A 26 32.04 28.64 -10.59
N VAL A 27 31.55 28.27 -9.40
CA VAL A 27 30.21 27.67 -9.23
C VAL A 27 29.11 28.65 -9.63
N LEU A 28 29.25 29.95 -9.29
CA LEU A 28 28.30 30.97 -9.71
C LEU A 28 28.30 31.20 -11.23
N GLU A 29 29.47 31.14 -11.88
CA GLU A 29 29.56 31.26 -13.33
C GLU A 29 28.98 30.03 -14.03
N LYS A 30 29.23 28.81 -13.53
CA LYS A 30 28.55 27.59 -13.98
C LYS A 30 27.03 27.72 -13.85
N LEU A 31 26.53 28.16 -12.69
CA LEU A 31 25.09 28.35 -12.45
C LEU A 31 24.43 29.34 -13.42
N ARG A 32 25.17 30.35 -13.90
CA ARG A 32 24.69 31.34 -14.87
C ARG A 32 24.75 30.84 -16.31
N THR A 33 25.77 30.08 -16.67
CA THR A 33 26.08 29.72 -18.05
C THR A 33 25.50 28.36 -18.42
N ASP A 34 25.75 27.34 -17.60
CA ASP A 34 25.23 25.99 -17.76
C ASP A 34 24.99 25.35 -16.38
N PRO A 35 23.77 25.48 -15.83
CA PRO A 35 23.44 24.95 -14.50
C PRO A 35 23.55 23.43 -14.41
N LEU A 36 23.48 22.70 -15.54
CA LEU A 36 23.61 21.24 -15.57
C LEU A 36 25.07 20.76 -15.48
N SER A 37 26.04 21.66 -15.69
CA SER A 37 27.47 21.37 -15.50
C SER A 37 27.89 21.31 -14.03
N ILE A 38 27.02 21.71 -13.10
CA ILE A 38 27.31 21.69 -11.66
C ILE A 38 27.32 20.23 -11.17
N THR A 39 28.43 19.86 -10.54
CA THR A 39 28.64 18.53 -9.97
C THR A 39 28.34 18.48 -8.47
N PRO A 40 28.10 17.29 -7.89
CA PRO A 40 27.96 17.14 -6.43
C PRO A 40 29.17 17.64 -5.64
N GLU A 41 30.38 17.55 -6.22
CA GLU A 41 31.61 18.06 -5.61
C GLU A 41 31.65 19.59 -5.56
N ASP A 42 31.16 20.27 -6.62
CA ASP A 42 31.02 21.73 -6.64
C ASP A 42 30.06 22.20 -5.53
N ALA A 43 28.93 21.50 -5.34
CA ALA A 43 27.95 21.82 -4.31
C ALA A 43 28.50 21.60 -2.88
N ARG A 44 29.24 20.50 -2.68
CA ARG A 44 29.90 20.22 -1.40
C ARG A 44 30.95 21.28 -1.05
N ARG A 45 31.79 21.68 -1.99
CA ARG A 45 32.79 22.74 -1.76
C ARG A 45 32.15 24.08 -1.48
N LEU A 46 31.00 24.35 -2.10
CA LEU A 46 30.21 25.55 -1.82
C LEU A 46 29.68 25.56 -0.38
N SER A 47 29.17 24.43 0.12
CA SER A 47 28.64 24.32 1.48
C SER A 47 29.74 24.37 2.56
N GLU A 48 30.96 23.91 2.24
CA GLU A 48 32.13 24.03 3.13
C GLU A 48 32.65 25.48 3.24
N GLN A 49 32.51 26.29 2.19
CA GLN A 49 33.06 27.66 2.13
C GLN A 49 32.09 28.75 2.56
N VAL A 50 30.79 28.55 2.34
CA VAL A 50 29.77 29.54 2.68
C VAL A 50 29.29 29.28 4.10
N GLU A 51 29.75 30.09 5.04
CA GLU A 51 29.16 30.10 6.38
C GLU A 51 27.70 30.55 6.27
N VAL A 52 26.78 29.62 6.55
CA VAL A 52 25.33 29.82 6.45
C VAL A 52 24.85 30.72 7.59
N THR A 53 25.13 32.01 7.47
CA THR A 53 24.80 33.02 8.47
C THR A 53 23.38 33.56 8.30
N ASP A 54 22.80 33.43 7.10
CA ASP A 54 21.52 34.00 6.75
C ASP A 54 20.64 33.02 5.95
N ARG A 55 19.33 33.24 6.00
CA ARG A 55 18.36 32.36 5.32
C ARG A 55 18.57 32.29 3.81
N ARG A 56 19.09 33.36 3.20
CA ARG A 56 19.28 33.42 1.75
C ARG A 56 20.50 32.61 1.33
N SER A 57 21.62 32.70 2.05
CA SER A 57 22.78 31.80 1.80
C SER A 57 22.41 30.34 2.00
N ALA A 58 21.66 30.00 3.05
CA ALA A 58 21.14 28.64 3.27
C ALA A 58 20.33 28.11 2.07
N SER A 59 19.43 28.96 1.55
CA SER A 59 18.59 28.60 0.41
C SER A 59 19.38 28.41 -0.88
N ILE A 60 20.46 29.17 -1.08
CA ILE A 60 21.31 29.05 -2.27
C ILE A 60 22.10 27.75 -2.22
N VAL A 61 22.73 27.43 -1.08
CA VAL A 61 23.47 26.17 -0.90
C VAL A 61 22.56 24.97 -1.13
N SER A 62 21.38 24.96 -0.50
CA SER A 62 20.41 23.87 -0.65
C SER A 62 19.90 23.73 -2.10
N ALA A 63 19.69 24.84 -2.81
CA ALA A 63 19.28 24.81 -4.21
C ALA A 63 20.38 24.26 -5.12
N VAL A 64 21.65 24.62 -4.87
CA VAL A 64 22.80 24.12 -5.63
C VAL A 64 23.02 22.63 -5.39
N GLU A 65 22.89 22.16 -4.13
CA GLU A 65 22.94 20.73 -3.81
C GLU A 65 21.82 19.94 -4.50
N SER A 66 20.60 20.46 -4.47
CA SER A 66 19.44 19.81 -5.12
C SER A 66 19.63 19.74 -6.64
N LEU A 67 20.17 20.81 -7.23
CA LEU A 67 20.45 20.87 -8.66
C LEU A 67 21.56 19.89 -9.07
N ALA A 68 22.61 19.77 -8.26
CA ALA A 68 23.72 18.85 -8.51
C ALA A 68 23.32 17.37 -8.44
N LEU A 69 22.34 17.03 -7.59
CA LEU A 69 21.76 15.67 -7.56
C LEU A 69 20.91 15.42 -8.81
N ALA A 70 20.07 16.39 -9.20
CA ALA A 70 19.23 16.27 -10.37
C ALA A 70 20.05 16.18 -11.68
N SER A 71 21.16 16.93 -11.79
CA SER A 71 22.05 16.85 -12.96
C SER A 71 22.71 15.48 -13.08
N GLN A 72 23.09 14.85 -11.96
CA GLN A 72 23.65 13.50 -11.94
C GLN A 72 22.64 12.44 -12.43
N ASP A 73 21.38 12.53 -12.00
CA ASP A 73 20.32 11.60 -12.44
C ASP A 73 20.07 11.72 -13.95
N LEU A 74 20.12 12.95 -14.50
CA LEU A 74 19.95 13.18 -15.94
C LEU A 74 21.14 12.65 -16.75
N GLN A 75 22.38 12.80 -16.26
CA GLN A 75 23.58 12.29 -16.93
C GLN A 75 23.65 10.75 -16.91
N GLN A 76 23.10 10.10 -15.89
CA GLN A 76 22.97 8.65 -15.87
C GLN A 76 22.01 8.14 -16.94
N LEU A 77 20.99 8.92 -17.31
CA LEU A 77 20.02 8.56 -18.34
C LEU A 77 20.66 8.43 -19.74
N ASP A 78 21.64 9.29 -20.07
CA ASP A 78 22.29 9.32 -21.38
C ASP A 78 23.43 8.30 -21.53
N THR A 79 24.03 7.86 -20.41
CA THR A 79 25.19 6.94 -20.46
C THR A 79 24.77 5.46 -20.50
N GLN A 80 23.47 5.18 -20.40
CA GLN A 80 22.94 3.81 -20.33
C GLN A 80 22.15 3.44 -21.59
N SER A 81 22.82 3.45 -22.74
CA SER A 81 22.38 2.81 -23.98
C SER A 81 22.57 1.28 -23.97
N ASP A 82 22.30 0.64 -22.83
CA ASP A 82 22.13 -0.80 -22.67
C ASP A 82 20.96 -1.01 -21.69
N PRO A 83 19.90 -1.76 -22.06
CA PRO A 83 18.61 -1.73 -21.38
C PRO A 83 18.71 -2.31 -19.96
N PRO A 84 18.56 -1.49 -18.90
CA PRO A 84 18.54 -1.98 -17.54
C PRO A 84 17.09 -2.25 -17.11
N PRO A 85 16.88 -3.16 -16.15
CA PRO A 85 15.55 -3.47 -15.62
C PRO A 85 15.06 -2.31 -14.73
N MET A 86 14.45 -1.32 -15.38
CA MET A 86 13.29 -0.56 -14.97
C MET A 86 12.82 -0.76 -13.52
N VAL A 87 13.40 -0.02 -12.58
CA VAL A 87 12.70 0.40 -11.36
C VAL A 87 12.19 1.82 -11.62
N HIS A 88 11.26 1.95 -12.57
CA HIS A 88 10.45 3.16 -12.63
C HIS A 88 9.43 3.10 -11.52
N GLU A 89 9.34 4.18 -10.75
CA GLU A 89 8.23 4.39 -9.84
C GLU A 89 6.92 4.26 -10.65
N PRO A 90 6.12 3.19 -10.46
CA PRO A 90 5.06 2.81 -11.41
C PRO A 90 3.95 3.85 -11.55
N ARG A 91 3.88 4.82 -10.63
CA ARG A 91 2.80 5.79 -10.55
C ARG A 91 2.97 6.94 -11.55
N HIS A 92 4.18 7.45 -11.70
CA HIS A 92 4.44 8.54 -12.63
C HIS A 92 4.31 8.08 -14.09
N THR A 93 4.78 6.88 -14.41
CA THR A 93 4.66 6.30 -15.75
C THR A 93 3.21 6.02 -16.14
N GLN A 94 2.38 5.54 -15.21
CA GLN A 94 0.95 5.34 -15.46
C GLN A 94 0.21 6.63 -15.79
N GLN A 95 0.48 7.72 -15.07
CA GLN A 95 -0.21 8.98 -15.29
C GLN A 95 0.17 9.64 -16.62
N VAL A 96 1.44 9.55 -17.01
CA VAL A 96 1.93 10.02 -18.32
C VAL A 96 1.27 9.22 -19.44
N LEU A 97 1.27 7.87 -19.35
CA LEU A 97 0.63 7.01 -20.35
C LEU A 97 -0.87 7.30 -20.53
N VAL A 98 -1.60 7.57 -19.44
CA VAL A 98 -3.03 7.90 -19.51
C VAL A 98 -3.24 9.25 -20.21
N ASN A 99 -2.40 10.24 -19.93
CA ASN A 99 -2.47 11.54 -20.58
C ASN A 99 -2.10 11.47 -22.06
N ASP A 100 -1.08 10.68 -22.41
CA ASP A 100 -0.67 10.45 -23.80
C ASP A 100 -1.74 9.70 -24.59
N LEU A 101 -2.34 8.66 -23.99
CA LEU A 101 -3.46 7.95 -24.61
C LEU A 101 -4.65 8.88 -24.83
N LYS A 102 -4.97 9.72 -23.85
CA LYS A 102 -6.04 10.72 -23.97
C LYS A 102 -5.73 11.71 -25.10
N ALA A 103 -4.50 12.25 -25.15
CA ALA A 103 -4.09 13.19 -26.20
C ALA A 103 -4.11 12.53 -27.60
N ALA A 104 -3.73 11.26 -27.71
CA ALA A 104 -3.79 10.50 -28.95
C ALA A 104 -5.24 10.30 -29.43
N VAL A 105 -6.15 9.90 -28.52
CA VAL A 105 -7.59 9.76 -28.81
C VAL A 105 -8.20 11.10 -29.25
N ASP A 106 -7.83 12.20 -28.59
CA ASP A 106 -8.32 13.54 -28.90
C ASP A 106 -7.78 14.08 -30.24
N SER A 107 -6.56 13.69 -30.63
CA SER A 107 -5.89 14.16 -31.85
C SER A 107 -6.30 13.36 -33.09
N ASP A 108 -6.31 12.03 -32.99
CA ASP A 108 -6.72 11.14 -34.07
C ASP A 108 -7.30 9.82 -33.49
N PRO A 109 -8.63 9.69 -33.42
CA PRO A 109 -9.27 8.50 -32.87
C PRO A 109 -9.05 7.25 -33.73
N THR A 110 -8.61 7.38 -34.99
CA THR A 110 -8.36 6.22 -35.87
C THR A 110 -7.08 5.47 -35.52
N LEU A 111 -6.17 6.10 -34.76
CA LEU A 111 -4.96 5.48 -34.23
C LEU A 111 -5.26 4.54 -33.04
N VAL A 112 -6.48 4.57 -32.50
CA VAL A 112 -6.90 3.70 -31.39
C VAL A 112 -7.25 2.33 -31.95
N THR A 113 -6.31 1.40 -31.85
CA THR A 113 -6.55 0.01 -32.26
C THR A 113 -7.40 -0.73 -31.21
N PRO A 114 -8.17 -1.77 -31.61
CA PRO A 114 -8.94 -2.58 -30.68
C PRO A 114 -8.08 -3.24 -29.60
N ASP A 115 -6.85 -3.61 -29.93
CA ASP A 115 -5.89 -4.21 -29.01
C ASP A 115 -5.46 -3.22 -27.92
N LEU A 116 -5.21 -1.95 -28.29
CA LEU A 116 -4.90 -0.89 -27.34
C LEU A 116 -6.08 -0.64 -26.39
N LEU A 117 -7.30 -0.57 -26.92
CA LEU A 117 -8.51 -0.41 -26.12
C LEU A 117 -8.68 -1.56 -25.11
N LYS A 118 -8.46 -2.80 -25.56
CA LYS A 118 -8.53 -4.00 -24.70
C LYS A 118 -7.47 -3.95 -23.60
N ALA A 119 -6.23 -3.58 -23.94
CA ALA A 119 -5.15 -3.44 -22.97
C ALA A 119 -5.46 -2.34 -21.93
N THR A 120 -5.94 -1.18 -22.36
CA THR A 120 -6.37 -0.10 -21.45
C THR A 120 -7.48 -0.56 -20.52
N GLN A 121 -8.47 -1.30 -21.04
CA GLN A 121 -9.58 -1.80 -20.23
C GLN A 121 -9.12 -2.85 -19.22
N GLU A 122 -8.17 -3.71 -19.56
CA GLU A 122 -7.55 -4.66 -18.62
C GLU A 122 -6.81 -3.93 -17.49
N ILE A 123 -6.05 -2.88 -17.81
CA ILE A 123 -5.36 -2.04 -16.82
C ILE A 123 -6.37 -1.37 -15.89
N VAL A 124 -7.41 -0.73 -16.44
CA VAL A 124 -8.47 -0.09 -15.65
C VAL A 124 -9.15 -1.11 -14.74
N SER A 125 -9.40 -2.33 -15.23
CA SER A 125 -10.00 -3.40 -14.44
C SER A 125 -9.09 -3.83 -13.27
N LYS A 126 -7.78 -3.97 -13.50
CA LYS A 126 -6.80 -4.26 -12.43
C LYS A 126 -6.68 -3.10 -11.43
N MET A 127 -6.72 -1.86 -11.91
CA MET A 127 -6.72 -0.67 -11.04
C MET A 127 -7.98 -0.63 -10.18
N GLN A 128 -9.16 -0.87 -10.75
CA GLN A 128 -10.42 -0.94 -10.01
C GLN A 128 -10.39 -2.05 -8.94
N GLN A 129 -9.80 -3.20 -9.27
CA GLN A 129 -9.58 -4.29 -8.32
C GLN A 129 -8.64 -3.88 -7.19
N ALA A 130 -7.51 -3.22 -7.51
CA ALA A 130 -6.52 -2.76 -6.54
C ALA A 130 -7.05 -1.65 -5.61
N ILE A 131 -7.91 -0.77 -6.13
CA ILE A 131 -8.58 0.30 -5.35
C ILE A 131 -9.70 -0.29 -4.47
N GLY A 132 -9.99 -1.59 -4.58
CA GLY A 132 -11.09 -2.21 -3.84
C GLY A 132 -12.47 -1.77 -4.34
N ARG A 133 -12.59 -1.20 -5.55
CA ARG A 133 -13.90 -0.86 -6.13
C ARG A 133 -14.71 -2.10 -6.54
N ASN A 134 -14.06 -3.26 -6.66
CA ASN A 134 -14.76 -4.55 -6.75
C ASN A 134 -15.26 -5.06 -5.38
N GLN A 135 -14.92 -4.36 -4.29
CA GLN A 135 -15.50 -4.52 -2.95
C GLN A 135 -16.36 -3.33 -2.53
N ALA A 136 -16.66 -2.39 -3.44
CA ALA A 136 -17.66 -1.38 -3.15
C ALA A 136 -18.98 -2.12 -2.85
N PRO A 137 -19.65 -1.83 -1.71
CA PRO A 137 -20.90 -2.47 -1.33
C PRO A 137 -21.85 -2.49 -2.54
N GLN A 138 -22.22 -3.68 -3.00
CA GLN A 138 -23.19 -3.82 -4.08
C GLN A 138 -24.58 -4.02 -3.47
N PRO A 139 -25.39 -2.95 -3.28
CA PRO A 139 -26.69 -3.07 -2.64
C PRO A 139 -27.66 -3.99 -3.41
N GLY A 140 -27.41 -4.24 -4.70
CA GLY A 140 -28.18 -5.20 -5.49
C GLY A 140 -27.99 -6.68 -5.11
N LEU A 141 -26.93 -7.01 -4.35
CA LEU A 141 -26.67 -8.38 -3.89
C LEU A 141 -27.31 -8.69 -2.53
N GLU A 142 -27.80 -7.67 -1.82
CA GLU A 142 -28.48 -7.79 -0.53
C GLU A 142 -29.64 -8.83 -0.53
N PRO A 143 -30.58 -8.82 -1.51
CA PRO A 143 -31.66 -9.80 -1.51
C PRO A 143 -31.16 -11.24 -1.73
N VAL A 144 -30.06 -11.41 -2.46
CA VAL A 144 -29.43 -12.72 -2.68
C VAL A 144 -28.75 -13.19 -1.39
N LEU A 145 -28.01 -12.29 -0.73
CA LEU A 145 -27.37 -12.57 0.56
C LEU A 145 -28.42 -12.96 1.60
N GLN A 146 -29.53 -12.23 1.71
CA GLN A 146 -30.56 -12.51 2.70
C GLN A 146 -31.28 -13.84 2.45
N LYS A 147 -31.51 -14.19 1.18
CA LYS A 147 -32.04 -15.51 0.81
C LYS A 147 -31.08 -16.64 1.20
N GLU A 148 -29.77 -16.43 1.00
CA GLU A 148 -28.74 -17.40 1.37
C GLU A 148 -28.56 -17.54 2.88
N LEU A 149 -28.62 -16.43 3.62
CA LEU A 149 -28.62 -16.43 5.09
C LEU A 149 -29.78 -17.27 5.63
N ALA A 150 -31.00 -17.07 5.12
CA ALA A 150 -32.16 -17.87 5.53
C ALA A 150 -32.02 -19.37 5.20
N ARG A 151 -31.29 -19.70 4.12
CA ARG A 151 -31.02 -21.10 3.72
C ARG A 151 -29.99 -21.76 4.63
N ILE A 152 -28.97 -21.03 5.06
CA ILE A 152 -27.83 -21.54 5.85
C ILE A 152 -28.09 -21.51 7.36
N GLU A 153 -28.94 -20.61 7.84
CA GLU A 153 -29.30 -20.48 9.26
C GLU A 153 -29.65 -21.81 9.96
N PRO A 154 -30.58 -22.66 9.46
CA PRO A 154 -30.87 -23.94 10.12
C PRO A 154 -29.65 -24.88 10.13
N LYS A 155 -28.82 -24.87 9.08
CA LYS A 155 -27.62 -25.72 9.01
C LYS A 155 -26.53 -25.28 9.99
N VAL A 156 -26.45 -23.98 10.28
CA VAL A 156 -25.57 -23.41 11.30
C VAL A 156 -26.01 -23.88 12.68
N VAL A 157 -27.32 -23.87 12.97
CA VAL A 157 -27.86 -24.39 14.24
C VAL A 157 -27.58 -25.88 14.39
N ASP A 158 -27.78 -26.66 13.33
CA ASP A 158 -27.56 -28.11 13.33
C ASP A 158 -26.06 -28.50 13.28
N GLY A 159 -25.17 -27.55 13.02
CA GLY A 159 -23.74 -27.82 12.86
C GLY A 159 -23.37 -28.59 11.59
N THR A 160 -24.25 -28.60 10.58
CA THR A 160 -24.11 -29.42 9.36
C THR A 160 -23.55 -28.65 8.15
N VAL A 161 -23.16 -27.40 8.34
CA VAL A 161 -22.59 -26.52 7.29
C VAL A 161 -21.37 -27.16 6.63
N THR A 162 -21.32 -27.12 5.31
CA THR A 162 -20.17 -27.54 4.51
C THR A 162 -19.23 -26.35 4.23
N LYS A 163 -17.95 -26.63 3.94
CA LYS A 163 -16.98 -25.58 3.59
C LYS A 163 -17.39 -24.76 2.37
N ALA A 164 -17.87 -25.43 1.32
CA ALA A 164 -18.32 -24.75 0.11
C ALA A 164 -19.47 -23.77 0.39
N GLU A 165 -20.39 -24.12 1.29
CA GLU A 165 -21.48 -23.23 1.70
C GLU A 165 -20.96 -22.03 2.52
N ALA A 166 -20.03 -22.27 3.45
CA ALA A 166 -19.44 -21.21 4.26
C ALA A 166 -18.61 -20.22 3.41
N ASP A 167 -17.81 -20.72 2.46
CA ASP A 167 -17.02 -19.90 1.53
C ASP A 167 -17.93 -19.13 0.56
N HIS A 168 -19.01 -19.75 0.09
CA HIS A 168 -20.00 -19.09 -0.76
C HIS A 168 -20.68 -17.93 -0.03
N LEU A 169 -21.11 -18.15 1.22
CA LEU A 169 -21.75 -17.13 2.03
C LEU A 169 -20.78 -15.97 2.35
N HIS A 170 -19.52 -16.27 2.67
CA HIS A 170 -18.48 -15.26 2.88
C HIS A 170 -18.22 -14.43 1.62
N SER A 171 -18.14 -15.07 0.46
CA SER A 171 -17.99 -14.37 -0.81
C SER A 171 -19.16 -13.45 -1.14
N LEU A 172 -20.39 -13.82 -0.79
CA LEU A 172 -21.58 -12.98 -0.98
C LEU A 172 -21.58 -11.79 -0.03
N GLU A 173 -21.32 -12.02 1.25
CA GLU A 173 -21.27 -10.96 2.27
C GLU A 173 -20.15 -9.96 1.99
N ALA A 174 -18.95 -10.43 1.64
CA ALA A 174 -17.83 -9.58 1.27
C ALA A 174 -18.12 -8.72 0.03
N ARG A 175 -18.98 -9.18 -0.89
CA ARG A 175 -19.40 -8.39 -2.07
C ARG A 175 -20.55 -7.44 -1.76
N ALA A 176 -21.47 -7.83 -0.88
CA ALA A 176 -22.59 -7.00 -0.47
C ALA A 176 -22.14 -5.84 0.45
N HIS A 177 -21.27 -6.12 1.41
CA HIS A 177 -20.88 -5.17 2.47
C HIS A 177 -19.41 -4.74 2.42
N GLY A 178 -18.56 -5.41 1.65
CA GLY A 178 -17.11 -5.16 1.66
C GLY A 178 -16.38 -5.78 2.86
N HIS A 179 -17.10 -6.35 3.84
CA HIS A 179 -16.53 -7.01 5.02
C HIS A 179 -17.48 -8.09 5.56
N THR A 180 -16.96 -9.00 6.39
CA THR A 180 -17.77 -9.96 7.17
C THR A 180 -17.94 -9.46 8.60
N GLU A 181 -19.17 -9.48 9.10
CA GLU A 181 -19.46 -9.08 10.48
C GLU A 181 -18.87 -10.07 11.49
N LYS A 182 -18.12 -9.56 12.48
CA LYS A 182 -17.55 -10.39 13.54
C LYS A 182 -18.67 -10.99 14.39
N GLY A 183 -18.74 -12.33 14.43
CA GLY A 183 -19.79 -13.05 15.14
C GLY A 183 -21.12 -13.16 14.40
N GLY A 184 -21.19 -12.64 13.17
CA GLY A 184 -22.33 -12.81 12.27
C GLY A 184 -22.52 -14.27 11.82
N LEU A 185 -23.61 -14.52 11.10
CA LEU A 185 -23.99 -15.86 10.67
C LEU A 185 -22.92 -16.50 9.77
N THR A 186 -22.28 -15.73 8.90
CA THR A 186 -21.16 -16.16 8.06
C THR A 186 -19.95 -16.60 8.89
N ALA A 187 -19.54 -15.80 9.88
CA ALA A 187 -18.41 -16.14 10.75
C ALA A 187 -18.67 -17.44 11.53
N LYS A 188 -19.92 -17.64 11.99
CA LYS A 188 -20.36 -18.89 12.63
C LYS A 188 -20.33 -20.07 11.65
N ALA A 189 -20.81 -19.88 10.43
CA ALA A 189 -20.79 -20.89 9.37
C ALA A 189 -19.36 -21.36 9.05
N GLN A 190 -18.41 -20.41 8.90
CA GLN A 190 -16.99 -20.73 8.69
C GLN A 190 -16.38 -21.48 9.89
N SER A 191 -16.68 -21.06 11.12
CA SER A 191 -16.19 -21.74 12.33
C SER A 191 -16.67 -23.19 12.41
N ILE A 192 -17.95 -23.43 12.13
CA ILE A 192 -18.54 -24.79 12.11
C ILE A 192 -17.91 -25.64 11.01
N ALA A 193 -17.82 -25.11 9.79
CA ALA A 193 -17.21 -25.83 8.67
C ALA A 193 -15.76 -26.21 8.99
N ALA A 194 -14.96 -25.28 9.52
CA ALA A 194 -13.58 -25.54 9.93
C ALA A 194 -13.48 -26.58 11.06
N LYS A 195 -14.37 -26.52 12.06
CA LYS A 195 -14.43 -27.52 13.14
C LYS A 195 -14.75 -28.91 12.59
N ARG A 196 -15.66 -29.00 11.63
CA ARG A 196 -16.04 -30.25 10.97
C ARG A 196 -14.91 -30.82 10.11
N GLU A 197 -14.22 -29.99 9.32
CA GLU A 197 -13.05 -30.44 8.56
C GLU A 197 -11.99 -31.07 9.48
N ARG A 198 -11.72 -30.43 10.62
CA ARG A 198 -10.80 -31.00 11.62
C ARG A 198 -11.30 -32.35 12.14
N ALA A 199 -12.57 -32.45 12.54
CA ALA A 199 -13.13 -33.69 13.05
C ALA A 199 -13.03 -34.84 12.03
N ILE A 200 -13.25 -34.57 10.75
CA ILE A 200 -13.13 -35.55 9.67
C ILE A 200 -11.66 -36.00 9.52
N SER A 201 -10.71 -35.08 9.57
CA SER A 201 -9.28 -35.42 9.48
C SER A 201 -8.77 -36.25 10.67
N PHE A 202 -9.40 -36.16 11.84
CA PHE A 202 -9.03 -36.98 13.01
C PHE A 202 -9.74 -38.34 13.05
N SER A 203 -10.80 -38.53 12.27
CA SER A 203 -11.56 -39.79 12.21
C SER A 203 -11.11 -40.71 11.08
N ASP A 204 -9.86 -40.57 10.61
CA ASP A 204 -9.21 -41.51 9.69
C ASP A 204 -8.22 -42.39 10.50
N PRO A 205 -8.70 -43.30 11.38
CA PRO A 205 -7.83 -44.32 11.92
C PRO A 205 -7.52 -45.30 10.78
N ALA A 206 -6.28 -45.22 10.29
CA ALA A 206 -5.68 -46.24 9.48
C ALA A 206 -5.89 -47.60 10.16
N ASP A 207 -6.75 -48.40 9.52
CA ASP A 207 -6.47 -49.76 9.10
C ASP A 207 -5.21 -50.34 9.76
N GLU A 208 -5.47 -51.08 10.82
CA GLU A 208 -4.53 -51.93 11.54
C GLU A 208 -4.04 -53.00 10.55
N ASN A 209 -2.86 -52.85 9.95
CA ASN A 209 -1.89 -53.93 9.63
C ASN A 209 -0.74 -53.47 8.71
N GLN A 210 0.48 -53.93 9.06
CA GLN A 210 1.76 -53.92 8.32
C GLN A 210 2.62 -52.65 8.44
N ASP A 211 3.91 -52.67 8.78
CA ASP A 211 4.87 -53.66 9.30
C ASP A 211 6.10 -52.80 9.72
N PRO A 212 6.83 -53.06 10.82
CA PRO A 212 7.87 -52.16 11.29
C PRO A 212 9.26 -52.65 10.84
N LEU A 213 9.79 -52.16 9.70
CA LEU A 213 11.22 -52.30 9.40
C LEU A 213 11.81 -51.06 8.68
N ASP A 214 12.67 -50.38 9.45
CA ASP A 214 13.98 -49.84 9.10
C ASP A 214 14.21 -48.73 8.05
N HIS A 215 14.76 -47.62 8.60
CA HIS A 215 15.76 -46.69 8.06
C HIS A 215 15.35 -45.62 7.02
N PRO A 216 16.19 -44.57 6.81
CA PRO A 216 16.68 -43.60 7.77
C PRO A 216 16.52 -42.14 7.26
N SER A 217 16.80 -41.19 8.15
CA SER A 217 17.22 -39.80 7.94
C SER A 217 17.34 -39.30 6.49
N ASN A 218 16.51 -38.31 6.11
CA ASN A 218 16.98 -37.28 5.19
C ASN A 218 16.37 -35.91 5.51
N SER A 219 17.25 -35.07 6.05
CA SER A 219 17.23 -33.62 6.07
C SER A 219 16.73 -32.97 4.77
N LYS A 220 15.82 -32.02 4.89
CA LYS A 220 15.97 -30.75 4.18
C LYS A 220 15.23 -29.63 4.90
N ASP A 221 16.04 -28.65 5.30
CA ASP A 221 15.65 -27.28 5.59
C ASP A 221 14.51 -26.80 4.68
N GLN A 222 13.38 -26.47 5.28
CA GLN A 222 12.54 -25.41 4.77
C GLN A 222 12.20 -24.47 5.91
N ASN A 223 12.90 -23.34 5.86
CA ASN A 223 12.55 -22.05 6.46
C ASN A 223 11.03 -21.89 6.66
N GLN A 224 10.59 -21.97 7.91
CA GLN A 224 9.38 -21.31 8.36
C GLN A 224 9.74 -20.40 9.54
N ALA A 225 10.39 -19.31 9.19
CA ALA A 225 10.49 -18.15 10.06
C ALA A 225 9.16 -17.40 9.99
N GLY A 226 8.58 -17.11 11.16
CA GLY A 226 7.85 -15.86 11.34
C GLY A 226 6.43 -15.95 11.87
N ALA A 227 6.32 -15.70 13.17
CA ALA A 227 5.22 -15.03 13.86
C ALA A 227 3.96 -15.84 14.20
N THR A 228 4.09 -16.66 15.24
CA THR A 228 3.09 -16.70 16.32
C THR A 228 3.14 -15.38 17.10
N PRO A 229 2.00 -14.73 17.36
CA PRO A 229 1.81 -14.09 18.65
C PRO A 229 0.82 -14.92 19.48
N ALA A 230 1.35 -15.49 20.55
CA ALA A 230 0.56 -15.91 21.69
C ALA A 230 -0.21 -14.69 22.21
N SER A 231 -1.53 -14.69 22.05
CA SER A 231 -2.41 -13.84 22.85
C SER A 231 -3.13 -14.75 23.84
N GLU A 232 -2.60 -14.65 25.04
CA GLU A 232 -3.09 -15.18 26.29
C GLU A 232 -4.58 -14.89 26.48
N LEU A 233 -5.34 -15.97 26.62
CA LEU A 233 -6.73 -16.01 27.00
C LEU A 233 -6.89 -15.48 28.43
N VAL A 234 -7.15 -14.18 28.57
CA VAL A 234 -7.80 -13.65 29.77
C VAL A 234 -9.30 -13.70 29.54
N ALA A 235 -9.92 -14.73 30.08
CA ALA A 235 -11.36 -14.80 30.28
C ALA A 235 -11.79 -13.59 31.12
N LYS A 236 -12.58 -12.69 30.51
CA LYS A 236 -13.40 -11.73 31.24
C LYS A 236 -14.85 -12.07 30.95
N ASP A 237 -15.52 -12.51 32.00
CA ASP A 237 -16.96 -12.75 32.05
C ASP A 237 -17.71 -11.51 31.55
N PHE A 238 -18.30 -11.60 30.36
CA PHE A 238 -19.16 -10.55 29.83
C PHE A 238 -20.60 -10.85 30.28
N THR A 239 -20.94 -10.35 31.46
CA THR A 239 -22.30 -10.36 32.00
C THR A 239 -23.24 -9.62 31.06
N THR A 240 -24.21 -10.33 30.52
CA THR A 240 -25.34 -9.82 29.74
C THR A 240 -26.20 -8.89 30.59
N HIS A 241 -26.14 -7.58 30.34
CA HIS A 241 -27.19 -6.66 30.77
C HIS A 241 -28.21 -6.47 29.64
N THR A 242 -29.28 -7.25 29.72
CA THR A 242 -30.55 -7.03 29.03
C THR A 242 -31.18 -5.77 29.61
N LEU A 243 -31.09 -4.63 28.92
CA LEU A 243 -31.83 -3.41 29.30
C LEU A 243 -33.07 -3.27 28.44
N ALA A 244 -34.19 -3.20 29.14
CA ALA A 244 -35.55 -3.19 28.65
C ALA A 244 -35.91 -1.92 27.85
N GLU A 245 -36.87 -2.13 26.94
CA GLU A 245 -38.08 -1.31 26.80
C GLU A 245 -37.89 0.22 26.77
N ASN A 246 -37.96 0.81 25.57
CA ASN A 246 -38.45 2.17 25.46
C ASN A 246 -39.55 2.27 24.40
N LYS A 247 -40.75 2.54 24.89
CA LYS A 247 -42.01 2.77 24.17
C LYS A 247 -42.04 4.16 23.52
N HIS A 248 -42.91 4.28 22.51
CA HIS A 248 -43.71 5.48 22.16
C HIS A 248 -42.95 6.64 21.46
N ILE A 249 -43.37 7.36 20.40
CA ILE A 249 -44.54 7.61 19.47
C ILE A 249 -43.92 8.47 18.31
N PRO A 250 -44.61 9.08 17.30
CA PRO A 250 -45.93 8.86 16.71
C PRO A 250 -45.95 8.76 15.17
N SER A 251 -47.08 8.24 14.69
CA SER A 251 -47.60 8.32 13.33
C SER A 251 -47.86 9.77 12.87
N HIS A 252 -47.28 10.16 11.73
CA HIS A 252 -47.84 11.21 10.88
C HIS A 252 -48.26 10.62 9.54
N THR A 253 -49.56 10.38 9.43
CA THR A 253 -50.28 10.25 8.17
C THR A 253 -50.33 11.62 7.49
N ARG A 254 -49.69 11.76 6.32
CA ARG A 254 -49.87 12.92 5.45
C ARG A 254 -50.60 12.47 4.18
N SER A 255 -51.93 12.48 4.26
CA SER A 255 -52.81 12.37 3.11
C SER A 255 -52.62 13.61 2.22
N SER A 256 -52.01 13.44 1.05
CA SER A 256 -52.05 14.46 0.00
C SER A 256 -53.26 14.24 -0.88
N SER A 257 -54.14 15.23 -0.81
CA SER A 257 -55.21 15.56 -1.75
C SER A 257 -54.71 15.58 -3.19
N ALA A 258 -55.35 14.82 -4.08
CA ALA A 258 -55.33 15.09 -5.51
C ALA A 258 -56.70 15.70 -5.90
N VAL A 259 -56.62 16.94 -6.37
CA VAL A 259 -57.70 17.74 -6.94
C VAL A 259 -57.83 17.33 -8.41
N GLU A 260 -58.99 16.81 -8.79
CA GLU A 260 -59.34 16.53 -10.18
C GLU A 260 -60.24 17.68 -10.67
N ALA A 261 -59.79 18.38 -11.71
CA ALA A 261 -60.49 19.51 -12.31
C ALA A 261 -61.39 19.01 -13.45
N HIS A 262 -62.62 19.57 -13.49
CA HIS A 262 -63.56 19.50 -14.59
C HIS A 262 -63.33 20.62 -15.61
#